data_AF-A0A4V1G482-F1
#
_entry.id   AF-A0A4V1G482-F1
#
_cell.length_a   1.000
_cell.length_b   1.000
_cell.length_c   1.000
_cell.angle_alpha   90.00
_cell.angle_beta   90.00
_cell.angle_gamma   90.00
#
_symmetry.space_group_name_H-M   'P 1'
#
loop_
_entity.id
_entity.type
_entity.pdbx_description
1 polymer ?
#
loop_
_entity_poly.entity_id
_entity_poly.type
_entity_poly.pdbx_seq_one_letter_code
_entity_poly.pdbx_strand_id
1 'polypeptide(L)'
;MKIMDKKLIGKIIQSQRKSKKLRQYEVSEKTGLSRNYISDIENGRYMPSVETLSKLANFLDLDLNLIKMTEIHVTDNSICRE
;
A
#
# COMPACT_ATOMS: atom_id res chain seq x y z
N MET A 1 -3.66 0.80 20.53
CA MET A 1 -3.46 0.07 19.25
C MET A 1 -3.45 1.13 18.15
N LYS A 2 -2.27 1.52 17.67
CA LYS A 2 -2.10 2.63 16.73
C LYS A 2 -2.56 2.19 15.33
N ILE A 3 -3.39 3.01 14.70
CA ILE A 3 -4.09 2.68 13.45
C ILE A 3 -3.13 2.86 12.26
N MET A 4 -2.97 1.81 11.47
CA MET A 4 -2.27 1.81 10.18
C MET A 4 -2.89 2.88 9.25
N ASP A 5 -2.08 3.75 8.63
CA ASP A 5 -2.59 4.75 7.69
C ASP A 5 -2.90 4.12 6.32
N LYS A 6 -4.19 4.06 5.97
CA LYS A 6 -4.67 3.54 4.68
C LYS A 6 -4.05 4.23 3.46
N LYS A 7 -3.73 5.53 3.55
CA LYS A 7 -3.09 6.25 2.42
C LYS A 7 -1.68 5.74 2.19
N LEU A 8 -0.92 5.51 3.25
CA LEU A 8 0.45 5.03 3.15
C LEU A 8 0.49 3.60 2.61
N ILE A 9 -0.39 2.72 3.10
CA ILE A 9 -0.55 1.36 2.56
C ILE A 9 -0.89 1.40 1.07
N GLY A 10 -1.86 2.24 0.69
CA GLY A 10 -2.24 2.42 -0.72
C GLY A 10 -1.06 2.86 -1.60
N LYS A 11 -0.23 3.78 -1.10
CA LYS A 11 0.97 4.25 -1.82
C LYS A 11 2.04 3.17 -1.97
N ILE A 12 2.28 2.37 -0.92
CA ILE A 12 3.21 1.24 -0.97
C ILE A 12 2.76 0.23 -2.03
N ILE A 13 1.48 -0.18 -2.00
CA ILE A 13 0.89 -1.11 -2.98
C ILE A 13 1.01 -0.53 -4.40
N GLN A 14 0.67 0.74 -4.58
CA GLN A 14 0.76 1.41 -5.88
C GLN A 14 2.20 1.45 -6.40
N SER A 15 3.16 1.77 -5.53
CA SER A 15 4.57 1.83 -5.87
C SER A 15 5.08 0.46 -6.35
N GLN A 16 4.78 -0.60 -5.62
CA GLN A 16 5.17 -1.96 -5.99
C GLN A 16 4.51 -2.43 -7.29
N ARG A 17 3.23 -2.11 -7.51
CA ARG A 17 2.59 -2.42 -8.79
C ARG A 17 3.30 -1.72 -9.96
N LYS A 18 3.64 -0.44 -9.79
CA LYS A 18 4.33 0.36 -10.81
C LYS A 18 5.77 -0.10 -11.05
N SER A 19 6.50 -0.53 -10.01
CA SER A 19 7.86 -1.08 -10.17
C SER A 19 7.85 -2.35 -11.04
N LYS A 20 6.77 -3.14 -10.94
CA LYS A 20 6.51 -4.30 -11.80
C LYS A 20 5.91 -3.95 -13.18
N LYS A 21 5.74 -2.66 -13.50
CA LYS A 21 5.14 -2.15 -14.75
C LYS A 21 3.73 -2.67 -15.03
N LEU A 22 3.00 -3.09 -13.99
CA LEU A 22 1.65 -3.61 -14.11
C LEU A 22 0.63 -2.47 -14.06
N ARG A 23 -0.44 -2.59 -14.84
CA ARG A 23 -1.66 -1.79 -14.73
C ARG A 23 -2.60 -2.40 -13.69
N GLN A 24 -3.53 -1.60 -13.18
CA GLN A 24 -4.50 -2.07 -12.18
C GLN A 24 -5.39 -3.20 -12.71
N TYR A 25 -5.70 -3.22 -14.01
CA TYR A 25 -6.49 -4.30 -14.61
C TYR A 25 -5.71 -5.62 -14.62
N GLU A 26 -4.38 -5.61 -14.79
CA GLU A 26 -3.57 -6.83 -14.77
C GLU A 26 -3.52 -7.44 -13.35
N VAL A 27 -3.48 -6.59 -12.33
CA VAL A 27 -3.63 -7.03 -10.93
C VAL A 27 -5.03 -7.60 -10.69
N SER A 28 -6.06 -6.98 -11.27
CA SER A 28 -7.45 -7.43 -11.17
C SER A 28 -7.60 -8.86 -11.71
N GLU A 29 -7.12 -9.11 -12.92
CA GLU A 29 -7.18 -10.42 -13.59
C GLU A 29 -6.50 -11.53 -12.78
N LYS A 30 -5.39 -11.21 -12.10
CA LYS A 30 -4.60 -12.22 -11.36
C LYS A 30 -5.04 -12.44 -9.93
N THR A 31 -5.62 -11.42 -9.28
CA THR A 31 -6.03 -11.49 -7.87
C THR A 31 -7.52 -11.76 -7.69
N GLY A 32 -8.32 -11.63 -8.75
CA GLY A 32 -9.78 -11.70 -8.71
C GLY A 32 -10.44 -10.50 -8.02
N LEU A 33 -9.65 -9.50 -7.59
CA LEU A 33 -10.16 -8.25 -7.05
C LEU A 33 -10.63 -7.36 -8.19
N SER A 34 -11.65 -6.53 -7.97
CA SER A 34 -12.08 -5.59 -9.01
C SER A 34 -11.04 -4.48 -9.20
N ARG A 35 -10.84 -4.04 -10.45
CA ARG A 35 -9.97 -2.89 -10.77
C ARG A 35 -10.33 -1.65 -9.95
N ASN A 36 -11.62 -1.38 -9.76
CA ASN A 36 -12.09 -0.25 -8.96
C ASN A 36 -11.66 -0.38 -7.49
N TYR A 37 -11.78 -1.57 -6.92
CA TYR A 37 -11.33 -1.81 -5.55
C TYR A 37 -9.82 -1.66 -5.38
N ILE A 38 -9.03 -2.13 -6.35
CA ILE A 38 -7.57 -1.89 -6.38
C ILE A 38 -7.27 -0.38 -6.44
N SER A 39 -7.96 0.37 -7.30
CA SER A 39 -7.83 1.82 -7.39
C SER A 39 -8.20 2.52 -6.07
N ASP A 40 -9.26 2.06 -5.42
CA ASP A 40 -9.70 2.58 -4.13
C ASP A 40 -8.66 2.36 -3.02
N ILE A 41 -8.06 1.16 -2.97
CA ILE A 41 -6.97 0.83 -2.04
C ILE A 41 -5.76 1.73 -2.31
N GLU A 42 -5.31 1.83 -3.56
CA GLU A 42 -4.13 2.62 -3.93
C GLU A 42 -4.27 4.12 -3.65
N ASN A 43 -5.50 4.63 -3.70
CA ASN A 43 -5.82 6.02 -3.37
C ASN A 43 -6.13 6.23 -1.88
N GLY A 44 -6.07 5.17 -1.05
CA GLY A 44 -6.38 5.22 0.37
C GLY A 44 -7.85 5.54 0.66
N ARG A 45 -8.77 5.27 -0.28
CA ARG A 45 -10.21 5.42 -0.04
C ARG A 45 -10.71 4.33 0.90
N TYR A 46 -10.24 3.09 0.70
CA TYR A 46 -10.57 1.93 1.53
C TYR A 46 -9.35 1.30 2.18
N MET A 47 -9.56 0.74 3.38
CA MET A 47 -8.61 -0.15 4.03
C MET A 47 -8.85 -1.58 3.52
N PRO A 48 -7.88 -2.25 2.87
CA PRO A 48 -8.03 -3.64 2.50
C PRO A 48 -8.16 -4.52 3.74
N SER A 49 -8.92 -5.62 3.64
CA SER A 49 -8.90 -6.67 4.68
C SER A 49 -7.53 -7.34 4.72
N VAL A 50 -7.24 -8.07 5.80
CA VAL A 50 -6.00 -8.87 5.91
C VAL A 50 -5.89 -9.88 4.75
N GLU A 51 -7.01 -10.48 4.35
CA GLU A 51 -7.06 -11.41 3.22
C GLU A 51 -6.73 -10.71 1.89
N THR A 52 -7.36 -9.56 1.62
CA THR A 52 -7.08 -8.76 0.41
C THR A 52 -5.63 -8.31 0.38
N LEU A 53 -5.10 -7.85 1.51
CA LEU A 53 -3.71 -7.42 1.63
C LEU A 53 -2.75 -8.57 1.37
N SER A 54 -3.06 -9.77 1.89
CA SER A 54 -2.27 -10.98 1.65
C SER A 54 -2.29 -11.39 0.17
N LYS A 55 -3.44 -11.35 -0.49
CA LYS A 55 -3.55 -11.62 -1.95
C LYS A 55 -2.70 -10.65 -2.77
N LEU A 56 -2.81 -9.36 -2.48
CA LEU A 56 -2.02 -8.32 -3.14
C LEU A 56 -0.53 -8.49 -2.86
N ALA A 57 -0.15 -8.78 -1.62
CA ALA A 57 1.24 -8.96 -1.24
C ALA A 57 1.87 -10.18 -1.93
N ASN A 58 1.18 -11.31 -1.95
CA ASN A 58 1.65 -12.51 -2.66
C ASN A 58 1.82 -12.26 -4.15
N PHE A 59 0.88 -11.57 -4.80
CA PHE A 59 0.96 -11.32 -6.24
C PHE A 59 2.00 -10.25 -6.60
N LEU A 60 2.07 -9.18 -5.82
CA LEU A 60 2.99 -8.06 -6.05
C LEU A 60 4.39 -8.31 -5.45
N ASP A 61 4.61 -9.46 -4.81
CA ASP A 61 5.84 -9.76 -4.07
C ASP A 61 6.18 -8.62 -3.10
N LEU A 62 5.19 -8.24 -2.30
CA LEU A 62 5.31 -7.16 -1.32
C LEU A 62 5.69 -7.75 0.03
N ASP A 63 6.80 -7.28 0.60
CA ASP A 63 7.11 -7.61 1.99
C ASP A 63 6.16 -6.86 2.92
N LEU A 64 5.28 -7.61 3.60
CA LEU A 64 4.34 -7.07 4.58
C LEU A 64 5.04 -6.41 5.78
N ASN A 65 6.31 -6.72 6.04
CA ASN A 65 7.09 -6.03 7.07
C ASN A 65 7.33 -4.56 6.70
N LEU A 66 7.44 -4.22 5.41
CA LEU A 66 7.55 -2.82 4.96
C LEU A 66 6.29 -2.01 5.33
N ILE A 67 5.12 -2.66 5.36
CA ILE A 67 3.88 -2.03 5.83
C ILE A 67 3.90 -1.82 7.35
N LYS A 68 4.52 -2.72 8.11
CA LYS A 68 4.63 -2.59 9.58
C LYS A 68 5.65 -1.51 10.00
N MET A 69 6.68 -1.26 9.19
CA MET A 69 7.77 -0.34 9.51
C MET A 69 7.42 1.15 9.41
N THR A 70 6.18 1.50 9.04
CA THR A 70 5.75 2.89 8.90
C THR A 70 5.50 3.63 10.23
N GLU A 71 5.89 3.06 11.37
CA GLU A 71 5.86 3.72 12.68
C GLU A 71 7.06 4.64 12.96
N ILE A 72 7.99 4.81 12.02
CA ILE A 72 8.97 5.90 12.14
C ILE A 72 8.24 7.20 11.75
N HIS A 73 7.76 7.91 12.76
CA HIS A 73 7.66 9.36 12.65
C HIS A 73 9.06 9.84 12.27
N VAL A 74 9.30 10.13 10.99
CA VAL A 74 10.32 11.12 10.65
C VAL A 74 9.80 12.39 11.29
N THR A 75 10.25 12.65 12.52
CA THR A 75 10.23 14.01 13.04
C THR A 75 11.06 14.77 12.03
N ASP A 76 10.36 15.58 11.23
CA ASP A 76 10.99 16.64 10.48
C ASP A 76 11.79 17.47 11.48
N ASN A 77 13.08 17.17 11.60
CA ASN A 77 13.99 18.00 12.37
C ASN A 77 14.56 19.05 11.41
N SER A 78 13.67 19.91 10.92
CA SER A 78 14.03 21.09 10.16
C SER A 78 13.42 22.35 10.80
N ILE A 79 13.67 22.60 12.08
CA ILE A 79 13.48 23.92 12.73
C ILE A 79 14.45 23.96 13.93
N CYS A 80 15.32 24.92 14.21
CA CYS A 80 15.85 26.15 13.59
C CYS A 80 17.02 26.58 14.51
N ARG A 81 17.98 27.32 13.96
CA ARG A 81 18.78 28.39 14.62
C ARG A 81 19.58 28.04 15.89
N GLU A 82 20.89 28.17 15.80
CA GLU A 82 21.61 29.37 16.27
C GLU A 82 22.57 29.85 15.18
#